data_AF-A0A9P8Q6V4-F1
#
_entry.id   AF-A0A9P8Q6V4-F1
#
_cell.length_a   1.000
_cell.length_b   1.000
_cell.length_c   1.000
_cell.angle_alpha   90.00
_cell.angle_beta   90.00
_cell.angle_gamma   90.00
#
_symmetry.space_group_name_H-M   'P 1'
#
loop_
_entity.id
_entity.type
_entity.pdbx_description
1 polymer ?
#
loop_
_entity_poly.entity_id
_entity_poly.type
_entity_poly.pdbx_seq_one_letter_code
_entity_poly.pdbx_strand_id
1 'polypeptide(L)' 'GKVVNSVSHGVLEPTISKIKSLKSALEACIAILRIDTMINVDPDPPKETHDH' A
#
# COMPACT_ATOMS: atom_id res chain seq x y z
N GLY A 1 -26.15 -7.66 -15.17
CA GLY A 1 -25.39 -8.85 -15.57
C GLY A 1 -25.77 -10.01 -14.67
N LYS A 2 -25.67 -11.26 -15.16
CA LYS A 2 -25.91 -12.46 -14.34
C LYS A 2 -24.58 -12.98 -13.78
N VAL A 3 -24.60 -13.56 -12.58
CA VAL A 3 -23.45 -14.28 -12.02
C VAL A 3 -23.20 -15.52 -12.88
N VAL A 4 -21.96 -15.73 -13.28
CA VAL A 4 -21.55 -16.84 -14.14
C VAL A 4 -20.31 -17.53 -13.56
N ASN A 5 -20.07 -18.77 -13.98
CA ASN A 5 -18.87 -19.50 -13.58
C ASN A 5 -17.65 -18.98 -14.36
N SER A 6 -16.69 -18.38 -13.65
CA SER A 6 -15.50 -17.74 -14.25
C SER A 6 -14.59 -18.71 -15.01
N VAL A 7 -14.49 -19.97 -14.57
CA VAL A 7 -13.63 -20.98 -15.22
C VAL A 7 -14.20 -21.37 -16.58
N SER A 8 -15.50 -21.61 -16.66
CA SER A 8 -16.19 -21.93 -17.93
C SER A 8 -16.10 -20.79 -18.97
N HIS A 9 -15.87 -19.56 -18.52
CA HIS A 9 -15.72 -18.37 -19.35
C HIS A 9 -14.24 -17.98 -19.56
N GLY A 10 -13.28 -18.80 -19.12
CA GLY A 10 -11.84 -18.58 -19.35
C GLY A 10 -11.21 -17.47 -18.50
N VAL A 11 -11.92 -16.94 -17.49
CA VAL A 11 -11.39 -15.90 -16.60
C VAL A 11 -10.58 -16.56 -15.49
N LEU A 12 -9.28 -16.72 -15.76
CA LEU A 12 -8.31 -17.35 -14.87
C LEU A 12 -7.27 -16.34 -14.41
N GLU A 13 -6.82 -16.48 -13.17
CA GLU A 13 -5.71 -15.69 -12.63
C GLU A 13 -4.79 -16.61 -11.81
N PRO A 14 -3.46 -16.41 -11.87
CA PRO A 14 -2.53 -17.19 -11.08
C PRO A 14 -2.80 -17.08 -9.57
N THR A 15 -2.84 -18.22 -8.88
CA THR A 15 -3.02 -18.26 -7.41
C THR A 15 -1.95 -17.46 -6.68
N ILE A 16 -0.72 -17.44 -7.20
CA ILE A 16 0.39 -16.68 -6.62
C ILE A 16 0.12 -15.17 -6.59
N SER A 17 -0.59 -14.63 -7.58
CA SER A 17 -0.98 -13.20 -7.65
C SER A 17 -1.87 -12.85 -6.47
N LYS A 18 -2.97 -13.61 -6.29
CA LYS A 18 -3.92 -13.43 -5.18
C LYS A 18 -3.25 -13.56 -3.81
N ILE A 19 -2.36 -14.54 -3.63
CA ILE A 19 -1.64 -14.74 -2.36
C ILE A 19 -0.73 -13.55 -2.06
N LYS A 20 0.07 -13.10 -3.03
CA LYS A 20 1.00 -11.97 -2.84
C LYS A 20 0.25 -10.67 -2.56
N SER A 21 -0.82 -10.40 -3.29
CA SER A 21 -1.64 -9.20 -3.08
C SER A 21 -2.24 -9.16 -1.67
N LEU A 22 -2.80 -10.29 -1.19
CA LEU A 22 -3.36 -10.36 0.17
C LEU A 22 -2.28 -10.18 1.25
N LYS A 23 -1.13 -10.83 1.11
CA LYS A 23 -0.01 -10.67 2.06
C LYS A 23 0.49 -9.23 2.09
N SER A 24 0.71 -8.61 0.93
CA SER A 24 1.18 -7.22 0.85
C SER A 24 0.18 -6.25 1.46
N ALA A 25 -1.13 -6.44 1.22
CA ALA A 25 -2.17 -5.61 1.80
C ALA A 25 -2.21 -5.74 3.33
N LEU A 26 -2.04 -6.97 3.84
CA LEU A 26 -2.04 -7.22 5.28
C LEU A 26 -0.84 -6.55 5.98
N GLU A 27 0.37 -6.66 5.43
CA GLU A 27 1.56 -6.03 6.02
C GLU A 27 1.39 -4.50 6.10
N ALA A 28 0.90 -3.87 5.03
CA ALA A 28 0.60 -2.45 5.02
C ALA A 28 -0.49 -2.08 6.05
N CYS A 29 -1.54 -2.88 6.14
CA CYS A 29 -2.62 -2.67 7.08
C CYS A 29 -2.14 -2.78 8.54
N ILE A 30 -1.37 -3.82 8.87
CA ILE A 30 -0.78 -4.00 10.20
C ILE A 30 0.14 -2.84 10.54
N ALA A 31 0.98 -2.40 9.60
CA ALA A 31 1.86 -1.25 9.82
C ALA A 31 1.06 0.00 10.18
N ILE A 32 -0.04 0.28 9.46
CA ILE A 32 -0.90 1.45 9.72
C ILE A 32 -1.68 1.30 11.03
N LEU A 33 -2.31 0.15 11.28
CA LEU A 33 -3.12 -0.11 12.48
C LEU A 33 -2.32 -0.04 13.78
N ARG A 34 -1.01 -0.26 13.72
CA ARG A 34 -0.11 -0.18 14.88
C ARG A 34 0.36 1.24 15.17
N ILE A 35 0.04 2.22 14.33
CA ILE A 35 0.36 3.63 14.59
C ILE A 35 -0.65 4.15 15.60
N ASP A 36 -0.18 4.41 16.83
CA ASP A 36 -0.97 5.06 17.87
C ASP A 36 -0.90 6.60 17.75
N THR A 37 0.28 7.13 17.42
CA THR A 37 0.52 8.57 17.31
C THR A 37 1.36 8.89 16.08
N MET A 38 0.98 9.94 15.35
CA MET A 38 1.74 10.53 14.24
C MET A 38 2.22 11.92 14.66
N ILE A 39 3.54 12.16 14.55
CA ILE A 39 4.15 13.46 14.84
C ILE A 39 4.71 14.03 13.54
N ASN A 40 4.26 15.22 13.18
CA ASN A 40 4.79 15.97 12.05
C ASN A 40 5.76 17.02 12.57
N VAL A 41 6.96 17.06 12.00
CA VAL A 41 7.99 18.06 12.33
C VAL A 41 8.04 19.07 11.20
N ASP A 42 8.01 20.36 11.55
CA ASP A 42 8.16 21.43 10.56
C ASP A 42 9.55 21.36 9.90
N PRO A 43 9.64 21.63 8.59
CA PRO A 43 10.92 21.58 7.88
C PRO A 43 11.89 22.65 8.41
N ASP A 44 13.18 22.33 8.39
CA ASP A 44 14.22 23.30 8.77
C ASP A 44 14.15 24.54 7.88
N PRO A 45 14.40 25.74 8.45
CA PRO A 45 14.48 26.95 7.65
C PRO A 45 15.60 26.83 6.59
N PRO A 46 15.46 27.48 5.43
CA PRO A 46 16.49 27.49 4.40
C PRO A 46 17.83 27.93 4.99
N LYS A 47 18.91 27.21 4.68
CA LYS A 47 20.26 27.63 5.07
C LYS A 47 20.57 28.93 4.36
N GLU A 48 20.73 30.02 5.11
CA GLU A 48 21.27 31.26 4.59
C GLU A 48 22.71 30.99 4.12
N THR A 49 22.94 31.02 2.81
CA THR A 49 24.29 31.04 2.24
C THR A 49 24.89 32.40 2.56
N HIS A 50 25.68 32.48 3.63
CA HIS A 50 26.62 33.58 3.81
C HIS A 50 27.72 33.44 2.74
N ASP A 51 27.48 34.04 1.58
CA ASP A 51 28.53 34.32 0.59
C ASP A 51 29.51 35.32 1.21
N HIS A 52 30.70 34.83 1.55
CA HIS A 52 31.89 35.63 1.88
C HIS A 52 32.93 35.46 0.77
#